data_AF-A0A6J7A2J5-F1
#
_entry.id   AF-A0A6J7A2J5-F1
#
_cell.length_a   1.000
_cell.length_b   1.000
_cell.length_c   1.000
_cell.angle_alpha   90.00
_cell.angle_beta   90.00
_cell.angle_gamma   90.00
#
_symmetry.space_group_name_H-M   'P 1'
#
loop_
_entity.id
_entity.type
_entity.pdbx_description
1 polymer ?
#
loop_
_entity_poly.entity_id
_entity_poly.type
_entity_poly.pdbx_seq_one_letter_code
_entity_poly.pdbx_strand_id
1 'polypeptide(L)'
;MAVLGSAQGVFRLRESDKHPGSFFTREETAEILGVSNLSLMDIPAKNIEGIDVIDEREIQKAWYSGSITGAPPTKIGRATRSFDEMVLAKLIEIEVPGIRIEQQVPWGRKTIDFLLTYPSGKKIALEFHGPSHFAPGRYQQVIENPFVRQKQIAEFFQCESVIWPYWIQRCSANVQCLLETETKGFGLLWSATTMFSEFVFENSSEIIEEISNRFNIRDENGYGYMYGPNTRDRHNPEHPILKRIRNGKTSKERLIPKGAQSINEWLPTEFH
;
A
#
# COMPACT_ATOMS: atom_id res chain seq x y z
N MET A 1 -12.09 2.06 2.75
CA MET A 1 -11.90 3.09 3.78
C MET A 1 -12.11 2.46 5.15
N ALA A 2 -11.16 2.30 6.06
CA ALA A 2 -9.72 2.53 6.07
C ALA A 2 -9.04 1.20 6.43
N VAL A 3 -7.92 0.89 5.80
CA VAL A 3 -7.07 -0.29 6.12
C VAL A 3 -6.33 -0.08 7.45
N LEU A 4 -6.19 1.19 7.84
CA LEU A 4 -5.43 1.64 8.98
C LEU A 4 -6.19 1.37 10.28
N GLY A 5 -5.69 0.47 11.11
CA GLY A 5 -6.08 0.31 12.50
C GLY A 5 -5.68 1.56 13.31
N SER A 6 -4.46 1.58 13.82
CA SER A 6 -3.88 2.76 14.50
C SER A 6 -2.80 3.40 13.64
N ALA A 7 -2.88 4.71 13.42
CA ALA A 7 -1.80 5.44 12.76
C ALA A 7 -0.52 5.39 13.63
N GLN A 8 0.62 5.15 12.99
CA GLN A 8 1.94 4.95 13.57
C GLN A 8 2.99 5.33 12.53
N GLY A 9 4.23 5.59 12.96
CA GLY A 9 5.34 5.93 12.06
C GLY A 9 5.19 7.29 11.38
N VAL A 10 6.29 8.02 11.27
CA VAL A 10 6.36 9.23 10.45
C VAL A 10 6.82 8.82 9.06
N PHE A 11 5.94 8.96 8.08
CA PHE A 11 6.29 8.75 6.69
C PHE A 11 7.25 9.85 6.21
N ARG A 12 8.26 9.49 5.43
CA ARG A 12 9.11 10.47 4.73
C ARG A 12 9.07 10.25 3.23
N LEU A 13 8.61 11.23 2.46
CA LEU A 13 8.42 11.06 1.01
C LEU A 13 9.72 10.76 0.27
N ARG A 14 10.80 11.48 0.61
CA ARG A 14 12.12 11.34 -0.02
C ARG A 14 13.00 10.26 0.62
N GLU A 15 12.55 9.68 1.73
CA GLU A 15 13.23 8.56 2.42
C GLU A 15 12.24 7.41 2.62
N SER A 16 11.35 7.22 1.65
CA SER A 16 10.16 6.38 1.78
C SER A 16 10.48 4.89 1.96
N ASP A 17 11.67 4.45 1.56
CA ASP A 17 12.19 3.11 1.82
C ASP A 17 12.41 2.90 3.33
N LYS A 18 12.99 3.91 4.00
CA LYS A 18 13.40 3.85 5.41
C LYS A 18 12.29 4.26 6.37
N HIS A 19 11.46 5.22 6.01
CA HIS A 19 10.49 5.80 6.94
C HIS A 19 9.05 5.59 6.42
N PRO A 20 8.48 4.38 6.55
CA PRO A 20 7.07 4.16 6.30
C PRO A 20 6.21 4.59 7.51
N GLY A 21 5.01 5.10 7.26
CA GLY A 21 4.10 5.53 8.32
C GLY A 21 2.77 6.09 7.80
N SER A 22 1.90 6.51 8.72
CA SER A 22 0.65 7.25 8.43
C SER A 22 0.64 8.63 9.09
N PHE A 23 1.79 9.10 9.55
CA PHE A 23 1.97 10.50 9.90
C PHE A 23 2.77 11.19 8.81
N PHE A 24 2.24 12.30 8.31
CA PHE A 24 2.87 13.08 7.24
C PHE A 24 3.13 14.48 7.75
N THR A 25 4.24 15.09 7.37
CA THR A 25 4.41 16.53 7.58
C THR A 25 3.43 17.32 6.71
N ARG A 26 3.23 18.60 7.04
CA ARG A 26 2.42 19.50 6.20
C ARG A 26 3.04 19.65 4.82
N GLU A 27 4.36 19.81 4.77
CA GLU A 27 5.13 19.96 3.54
C GLU A 27 4.94 18.76 2.61
N GLU A 28 5.06 17.55 3.13
CA GLU A 28 4.86 16.33 2.33
C GLU A 28 3.42 16.17 1.88
N THR A 29 2.47 16.45 2.77
CA THR A 29 1.03 16.39 2.43
C THR A 29 0.71 17.38 1.30
N ALA A 30 1.25 18.60 1.38
CA ALA A 30 1.10 19.64 0.39
C ALA A 30 1.73 19.23 -0.95
N GLU A 31 2.94 18.67 -0.93
CA GLU A 31 3.60 18.13 -2.12
C GLU A 31 2.77 17.00 -2.77
N ILE A 32 2.32 16.02 -1.99
CA ILE A 32 1.52 14.87 -2.47
C ILE A 32 0.20 15.32 -3.11
N LEU A 33 -0.49 16.29 -2.50
CA LEU A 33 -1.76 16.80 -3.01
C LEU A 33 -1.59 17.93 -4.05
N GLY A 34 -0.38 18.43 -4.28
CA GLY A 34 -0.14 19.56 -5.18
C GLY A 34 -0.80 20.87 -4.72
N VAL A 35 -0.84 21.10 -3.40
CA VAL A 35 -1.44 22.30 -2.79
C VAL A 35 -0.41 23.10 -1.98
N SER A 36 -0.80 24.27 -1.49
CA SER A 36 0.04 25.04 -0.56
C SER A 36 -0.10 24.54 0.88
N ASN A 37 0.93 24.75 1.71
CA ASN A 37 0.84 24.48 3.16
C ASN A 37 -0.31 25.23 3.84
N LEU A 38 -0.67 26.41 3.34
CA LEU A 38 -1.78 27.20 3.87
C LEU A 38 -3.12 26.47 3.75
N SER A 39 -3.31 25.67 2.69
CA SER A 39 -4.50 24.85 2.49
C SER A 39 -4.67 23.73 3.53
N LEU A 40 -3.67 23.50 4.39
CA LEU A 40 -3.63 22.43 5.38
C LEU A 40 -3.63 22.95 6.83
N MET A 41 -3.72 24.27 7.03
CA MET A 41 -3.58 24.90 8.37
C MET A 41 -4.65 24.43 9.36
N ASP A 42 -5.87 24.21 8.87
CA ASP A 42 -7.02 23.82 9.70
C ASP A 42 -7.03 22.31 10.03
N ILE A 43 -6.12 21.52 9.44
CA ILE A 43 -6.03 20.10 9.74
C ILE A 43 -5.22 19.92 11.04
N PRO A 44 -5.77 19.23 12.06
CA PRO A 44 -5.09 19.03 13.33
C PRO A 44 -3.73 18.33 13.14
N ALA A 45 -2.68 18.99 13.62
CA ALA A 45 -1.35 18.40 13.73
C ALA A 45 -1.08 17.93 15.17
N LYS A 46 -0.15 17.01 15.31
CA LYS A 46 0.40 16.54 16.58
C LYS A 46 1.91 16.53 16.49
N ASN A 47 2.56 16.70 17.65
CA ASN A 47 4.00 16.58 17.73
C ASN A 47 4.39 15.13 18.04
N ILE A 48 5.19 14.52 17.18
CA ILE A 48 5.77 13.19 17.38
C ILE A 48 7.28 13.34 17.25
N GLU A 49 8.00 13.04 18.33
CA GLU A 49 9.47 13.11 18.36
C GLU A 49 10.02 14.48 17.91
N GLY A 50 9.33 15.56 18.28
CA GLY A 50 9.72 16.92 17.91
C GLY A 50 9.29 17.36 16.51
N ILE A 51 8.60 16.51 15.75
CA ILE A 51 8.13 16.80 14.39
C ILE A 51 6.61 17.01 14.41
N ASP A 52 6.16 18.13 13.84
CA ASP A 52 4.74 18.37 13.65
C ASP A 52 4.22 17.60 12.44
N VAL A 53 3.27 16.71 12.71
CA VAL A 53 2.74 15.77 11.71
C VAL A 53 1.22 15.68 11.78
N ILE A 54 0.61 15.31 10.66
CA ILE A 54 -0.82 15.11 10.49
C ILE A 54 -1.10 13.62 10.31
N ASP A 55 -2.14 13.13 10.98
CA ASP A 55 -2.66 11.77 10.79
C ASP A 55 -3.26 11.61 9.39
N GLU A 56 -2.86 10.56 8.67
CA GLU A 56 -3.37 10.24 7.33
C GLU A 56 -4.91 10.20 7.29
N ARG A 57 -5.56 9.78 8.38
CA ARG A 57 -7.02 9.75 8.48
C ARG A 57 -7.63 11.15 8.51
N GLU A 58 -6.97 12.11 9.15
CA GLU A 58 -7.42 13.50 9.16
C GLU A 58 -7.19 14.16 7.81
N ILE A 59 -6.09 13.83 7.12
CA ILE A 59 -5.84 14.26 5.72
C ILE A 59 -6.95 13.72 4.82
N GLN A 60 -7.21 12.40 4.86
CA GLN A 60 -8.26 11.76 4.07
C GLN A 60 -9.63 12.38 4.34
N LYS A 61 -9.98 12.61 5.61
CA LYS A 61 -11.25 13.23 6.00
C LYS A 61 -11.40 14.63 5.42
N ALA A 62 -10.39 15.49 5.61
CA ALA A 62 -10.40 16.86 5.10
C ALA A 62 -10.42 16.92 3.56
N TRP A 63 -9.73 15.99 2.90
CA TRP A 63 -9.73 15.90 1.44
C TRP A 63 -11.09 15.45 0.91
N TYR A 64 -11.68 14.39 1.50
CA TYR A 64 -12.99 13.86 1.10
C TYR A 64 -14.15 14.81 1.37
N SER A 65 -14.05 15.69 2.38
CA SER A 65 -15.03 16.75 2.61
C SER A 65 -14.85 17.97 1.71
N GLY A 66 -13.78 18.03 0.90
CA GLY A 66 -13.46 19.19 0.06
C GLY A 66 -12.91 20.39 0.85
N SER A 67 -12.43 20.18 2.08
CA SER A 67 -11.92 21.25 2.95
C SER A 67 -10.51 21.72 2.56
N ILE A 68 -9.75 20.92 1.81
CA ILE A 68 -8.41 21.29 1.33
C ILE A 68 -8.54 22.03 0.00
N THR A 69 -8.43 23.36 0.04
CA THR A 69 -8.56 24.19 -1.16
C THR A 69 -7.44 23.92 -2.17
N GLY A 70 -7.84 23.70 -3.43
CA GLY A 70 -6.92 23.41 -4.55
C GLY A 70 -6.52 21.94 -4.68
N ALA A 71 -6.95 21.07 -3.76
CA ALA A 71 -6.63 19.65 -3.83
C ALA A 71 -7.28 19.00 -5.07
N PRO A 72 -6.65 17.96 -5.64
CA PRO A 72 -7.22 17.21 -6.75
C PRO A 72 -8.57 16.61 -6.37
N PRO A 73 -9.46 16.35 -7.35
CA PRO A 73 -10.76 15.77 -7.06
C PRO A 73 -10.59 14.37 -6.46
N THR A 74 -11.40 14.08 -5.46
CA THR A 74 -11.44 12.78 -4.77
C THR A 74 -12.14 11.70 -5.62
N LYS A 75 -12.80 12.11 -6.71
CA LYS A 75 -13.46 11.23 -7.66
C LYS A 75 -13.14 11.61 -9.10
N ILE A 76 -12.98 10.61 -9.95
CA ILE A 76 -12.92 10.76 -11.41
C ILE A 76 -14.05 9.89 -11.98
N GLY A 77 -15.07 10.55 -12.54
CA GLY A 77 -16.33 9.89 -12.88
C GLY A 77 -16.99 9.28 -11.64
N ARG A 78 -17.11 7.96 -11.61
CA ARG A 78 -17.70 7.21 -10.47
C ARG A 78 -16.66 6.61 -9.53
N ALA A 79 -15.39 6.58 -9.92
CA ALA A 79 -14.33 5.98 -9.12
C ALA A 79 -13.83 6.96 -8.06
N THR A 80 -13.58 6.45 -6.86
CA THR A 80 -13.04 7.22 -5.73
C THR A 80 -11.55 6.95 -5.64
N ARG A 81 -10.76 8.00 -5.46
CA ARG A 81 -9.32 7.91 -5.25
C ARG A 81 -9.00 7.84 -3.77
N SER A 82 -8.07 6.99 -3.41
CA SER A 82 -7.50 6.93 -2.06
C SER A 82 -6.33 7.90 -1.89
N PHE A 83 -6.03 8.28 -0.64
CA PHE A 83 -4.79 9.00 -0.35
C PHE A 83 -3.56 8.11 -0.57
N ASP A 84 -3.70 6.79 -0.42
CA ASP A 84 -2.67 5.82 -0.79
C ASP A 84 -2.27 5.93 -2.27
N GLU A 85 -3.25 6.05 -3.17
CA GLU A 85 -3.02 6.33 -4.59
C GLU A 85 -2.29 7.67 -4.79
N MET A 86 -2.63 8.73 -4.03
CA MET A 86 -1.93 10.01 -4.12
C MET A 86 -0.45 9.89 -3.78
N VAL A 87 -0.15 9.21 -2.66
CA VAL A 87 1.22 9.00 -2.20
C VAL A 87 2.01 8.21 -3.24
N LEU A 88 1.44 7.13 -3.77
CA LEU A 88 2.13 6.33 -4.78
C LEU A 88 2.31 7.09 -6.10
N ALA A 89 1.30 7.84 -6.56
CA ALA A 89 1.43 8.66 -7.76
C ALA A 89 2.59 9.66 -7.61
N LYS A 90 2.69 10.33 -6.46
CA LYS A 90 3.81 11.24 -6.18
C LYS A 90 5.15 10.52 -6.14
N LEU A 91 5.24 9.35 -5.51
CA LEU A 91 6.48 8.54 -5.53
C LEU A 91 6.87 8.15 -6.97
N ILE A 92 5.91 7.75 -7.81
CA ILE A 92 6.16 7.41 -9.22
C ILE A 92 6.68 8.62 -10.00
N GLU A 93 6.11 9.82 -9.80
CA GLU A 93 6.59 11.06 -10.43
C GLU A 93 8.04 11.39 -10.04
N ILE A 94 8.40 11.11 -8.78
CA ILE A 94 9.74 11.36 -8.23
C ILE A 94 10.76 10.39 -8.83
N GLU A 95 10.44 9.10 -8.81
CA GLU A 95 11.34 8.03 -9.23
C GLU A 95 11.49 7.91 -10.74
N VAL A 96 10.48 8.36 -11.50
CA VAL A 96 10.45 8.24 -12.95
C VAL A 96 10.18 9.60 -13.61
N PRO A 97 11.21 10.45 -13.76
CA PRO A 97 11.07 11.76 -14.39
C PRO A 97 10.46 11.67 -15.78
N GLY A 98 9.43 12.48 -16.05
CA GLY A 98 8.74 12.54 -17.34
C GLY A 98 7.72 11.42 -17.59
N ILE A 99 7.44 10.57 -16.59
CA ILE A 99 6.33 9.61 -16.66
C ILE A 99 5.00 10.34 -16.81
N ARG A 100 4.12 9.81 -17.66
CA ARG A 100 2.71 10.21 -17.70
C ARG A 100 1.90 9.25 -16.84
N ILE A 101 1.22 9.78 -15.84
CA ILE A 101 0.32 9.04 -14.95
C ILE A 101 -1.12 9.41 -15.30
N GLU A 102 -1.89 8.44 -15.78
CA GLU A 102 -3.33 8.58 -15.94
C GLU A 102 -4.01 7.81 -14.81
N GLN A 103 -4.97 8.44 -14.13
CA GLN A 103 -5.61 7.87 -12.95
C GLN A 103 -7.06 7.55 -13.22
N GLN A 104 -7.54 6.43 -12.66
CA GLN A 104 -8.92 5.98 -12.75
C GLN A 104 -9.37 5.84 -14.22
N VAL A 105 -8.51 5.22 -15.04
CA VAL A 105 -8.70 5.11 -16.50
C VAL A 105 -9.85 4.14 -16.80
N PRO A 106 -10.90 4.59 -17.50
CA PRO A 106 -12.05 3.74 -17.77
C PRO A 106 -11.74 2.67 -18.82
N TRP A 107 -12.26 1.47 -18.59
CA TRP A 107 -12.37 0.42 -19.59
C TRP A 107 -13.73 -0.28 -19.47
N GLY A 108 -14.60 -0.01 -20.44
CA GLY A 108 -15.97 -0.48 -20.44
C GLY A 108 -16.73 0.08 -19.23
N ARG A 109 -17.22 -0.80 -18.35
CA ARG A 109 -17.89 -0.42 -17.08
C ARG A 109 -16.95 -0.39 -15.88
N LYS A 110 -15.68 -0.74 -16.07
CA LYS A 110 -14.63 -0.83 -15.05
C LYS A 110 -13.67 0.35 -15.18
N THR A 111 -12.83 0.54 -14.17
CA THR A 111 -11.71 1.49 -14.17
C THR A 111 -10.46 0.75 -13.69
N ILE A 112 -9.28 1.20 -14.11
CA ILE A 112 -7.98 0.82 -13.53
C ILE A 112 -7.43 2.01 -12.75
N ASP A 113 -6.72 1.76 -11.66
CA ASP A 113 -6.27 2.83 -10.77
C ASP A 113 -5.24 3.71 -11.47
N PHE A 114 -4.19 3.13 -12.07
CA PHE A 114 -3.24 3.87 -12.90
C PHE A 114 -2.95 3.21 -14.24
N LEU A 115 -2.80 4.05 -15.27
CA LEU A 115 -2.04 3.71 -16.48
C LEU A 115 -0.80 4.59 -16.52
N LEU A 116 0.36 3.94 -16.42
CA LEU A 116 1.67 4.57 -16.43
C LEU A 116 2.25 4.47 -17.83
N THR A 117 2.62 5.60 -18.43
CA THR A 117 3.35 5.64 -19.70
C THR A 117 4.73 6.24 -19.47
N TYR A 118 5.75 5.41 -19.60
CA TYR A 118 7.15 5.79 -19.44
C TYR A 118 7.64 6.65 -20.62
N PRO A 119 8.70 7.46 -20.44
CA PRO A 119 9.32 8.21 -21.55
C PRO A 119 9.74 7.35 -22.74
N SER A 120 10.11 6.08 -22.49
CA SER A 120 10.45 5.10 -23.53
C SER A 120 9.25 4.60 -24.34
N GLY A 121 8.02 4.96 -23.96
CA GLY A 121 6.78 4.45 -24.54
C GLY A 121 6.27 3.15 -23.90
N LYS A 122 7.04 2.51 -23.00
CA LYS A 122 6.56 1.36 -22.21
C LYS A 122 5.32 1.77 -21.42
N LYS A 123 4.33 0.88 -21.34
CA LYS A 123 3.13 1.08 -20.51
C LYS A 123 3.04 0.01 -19.43
N ILE A 124 2.55 0.42 -18.26
CA ILE A 124 2.17 -0.49 -17.16
C ILE A 124 0.83 -0.03 -16.62
N ALA A 125 -0.13 -0.94 -16.53
CA ALA A 125 -1.36 -0.74 -15.77
C ALA A 125 -1.10 -1.16 -14.31
N LEU A 126 -1.49 -0.34 -13.35
CA LEU A 126 -1.35 -0.62 -11.93
C LEU A 126 -2.71 -0.65 -11.26
N GLU A 127 -2.95 -1.66 -10.43
CA GLU A 127 -4.20 -1.82 -9.68
C GLU A 127 -3.95 -2.02 -8.19
N PHE A 128 -4.57 -1.18 -7.36
CA PHE A 128 -4.46 -1.23 -5.90
C PHE A 128 -5.40 -2.27 -5.32
N HIS A 129 -4.82 -3.26 -4.64
CA HIS A 129 -5.60 -4.28 -3.96
C HIS A 129 -5.57 -4.06 -2.45
N GLY A 130 -6.55 -3.32 -1.95
CA GLY A 130 -6.85 -3.26 -0.51
C GLY A 130 -7.37 -4.59 0.05
N PRO A 131 -7.52 -4.74 1.39
CA PRO A 131 -7.96 -5.98 2.04
C PRO A 131 -9.26 -6.59 1.51
N SER A 132 -10.22 -5.78 1.06
CA SER A 132 -11.49 -6.25 0.49
C SER A 132 -11.35 -7.03 -0.82
N HIS A 133 -10.16 -7.04 -1.43
CA HIS A 133 -9.85 -7.89 -2.58
C HIS A 133 -9.41 -9.30 -2.18
N PHE A 134 -9.24 -9.56 -0.89
CA PHE A 134 -8.73 -10.84 -0.40
C PHE A 134 -9.55 -11.42 0.76
N ALA A 135 -10.12 -10.58 1.62
CA ALA A 135 -10.88 -10.97 2.80
C ALA A 135 -12.33 -10.49 2.71
N PRO A 136 -13.28 -11.26 3.26
CA PRO A 136 -14.70 -10.97 3.11
C PRO A 136 -15.06 -9.64 3.78
N GLY A 137 -15.64 -8.73 3.00
CA GLY A 137 -16.26 -7.51 3.53
C GLY A 137 -17.66 -7.76 4.06
N ARG A 138 -18.22 -6.78 4.81
CA ARG A 138 -19.61 -6.84 5.32
C ARG A 138 -20.69 -7.01 4.24
N TYR A 139 -20.38 -6.72 2.97
CA TYR A 139 -21.35 -6.64 1.87
C TYR A 139 -20.93 -7.39 0.59
N GLN A 140 -19.84 -8.17 0.61
CA GLN A 140 -19.26 -8.74 -0.61
C GLN A 140 -19.58 -10.24 -0.70
N GLN A 141 -20.30 -10.66 -1.75
CA GLN A 141 -20.80 -12.03 -1.87
C GLN A 141 -19.79 -13.01 -2.48
N VAL A 142 -18.87 -12.55 -3.34
CA VAL A 142 -17.80 -13.39 -3.92
C VAL A 142 -16.58 -12.52 -4.18
N ILE A 143 -15.42 -12.97 -3.72
CA ILE A 143 -14.12 -12.36 -4.05
C ILE A 143 -13.50 -13.20 -5.16
N GLU A 144 -13.24 -12.58 -6.30
CA GLU A 144 -12.61 -13.23 -7.46
C GLU A 144 -11.10 -13.31 -7.26
N ASN A 145 -10.47 -14.36 -7.81
CA ASN A 145 -9.01 -14.47 -7.83
C ASN A 145 -8.40 -13.22 -8.51
N PRO A 146 -7.42 -12.54 -7.88
CA PRO A 146 -6.89 -11.26 -8.36
C PRO A 146 -6.26 -11.34 -9.76
N PHE A 147 -5.74 -12.51 -10.15
CA PHE A 147 -5.09 -12.71 -11.45
C PHE A 147 -6.07 -12.73 -12.62
N VAL A 148 -7.36 -13.04 -12.39
CA VAL A 148 -8.39 -13.00 -13.44
C VAL A 148 -8.53 -11.58 -13.98
N ARG A 149 -8.63 -10.61 -13.07
CA ARG A 149 -8.77 -9.20 -13.42
C ARG A 149 -7.47 -8.61 -13.94
N GLN A 150 -6.32 -8.99 -13.37
CA GLN A 150 -5.02 -8.61 -13.87
C GLN A 150 -4.83 -9.00 -15.35
N LYS A 151 -5.18 -10.25 -15.71
CA LYS A 151 -5.13 -10.75 -17.09
C LYS A 151 -6.05 -9.95 -18.02
N GLN A 152 -7.29 -9.70 -17.60
CA GLN A 152 -8.24 -8.87 -18.36
C GLN A 152 -7.65 -7.48 -18.67
N ILE A 153 -7.05 -6.82 -17.66
CA ILE A 153 -6.43 -5.50 -17.81
C ILE A 153 -5.27 -5.57 -18.82
N ALA A 154 -4.38 -6.55 -18.68
CA ALA A 154 -3.24 -6.73 -19.56
C ALA A 154 -3.68 -6.93 -21.03
N GLU A 155 -4.70 -7.75 -21.25
CA GLU A 155 -5.27 -8.00 -22.58
C GLU A 155 -5.93 -6.75 -23.17
N PHE A 156 -6.60 -5.92 -22.37
CA PHE A 156 -7.26 -4.73 -22.92
C PHE A 156 -6.29 -3.59 -23.24
N PHE A 157 -5.39 -3.28 -22.31
CA PHE A 157 -4.45 -2.17 -22.48
C PHE A 157 -3.21 -2.57 -23.29
N GLN A 158 -3.06 -3.87 -23.61
CA GLN A 158 -1.93 -4.43 -24.35
C GLN A 158 -0.60 -4.05 -23.68
N CYS A 159 -0.56 -4.16 -22.36
CA CYS A 159 0.59 -3.81 -21.53
C CYS A 159 0.68 -4.74 -20.31
N GLU A 160 1.79 -4.66 -19.59
CA GLU A 160 1.92 -5.32 -18.29
C GLU A 160 0.85 -4.77 -17.33
N SER A 161 0.24 -5.65 -16.54
CA SER A 161 -0.67 -5.29 -15.46
C SER A 161 -0.07 -5.75 -14.13
N VAL A 162 0.13 -4.83 -13.20
CA VAL A 162 0.75 -5.09 -11.90
C VAL A 162 -0.28 -4.88 -10.79
N ILE A 163 -0.39 -5.84 -9.90
CA ILE A 163 -1.18 -5.73 -8.68
C ILE A 163 -0.29 -5.08 -7.61
N TRP A 164 -0.76 -3.98 -7.02
CA TRP A 164 -0.15 -3.35 -5.85
C TRP A 164 -1.00 -3.64 -4.61
N PRO A 165 -0.74 -4.74 -3.88
CA PRO A 165 -1.55 -5.08 -2.73
C PRO A 165 -1.13 -4.27 -1.50
N TYR A 166 -2.02 -4.21 -0.50
CA TYR A 166 -1.83 -3.39 0.70
C TYR A 166 -0.64 -3.79 1.60
N TRP A 167 0.00 -4.95 1.35
CA TRP A 167 1.23 -5.36 2.05
C TRP A 167 2.52 -4.94 1.35
N ILE A 168 2.45 -4.36 0.15
CA ILE A 168 3.61 -3.77 -0.54
C ILE A 168 3.74 -2.32 -0.10
N GLN A 169 4.89 -1.98 0.49
CA GLN A 169 5.17 -0.64 1.01
C GLN A 169 5.13 0.40 -0.12
N ARG A 170 4.46 1.53 0.09
CA ARG A 170 4.56 2.71 -0.78
C ARG A 170 5.95 3.34 -0.62
N CYS A 171 6.91 2.96 -1.45
CA CYS A 171 8.28 3.45 -1.37
C CYS A 171 9.01 3.43 -2.71
N SER A 172 10.11 4.16 -2.79
CA SER A 172 10.97 4.30 -3.97
C SER A 172 11.44 2.95 -4.50
N ALA A 173 11.95 2.05 -3.66
CA ALA A 173 12.43 0.73 -4.07
C ALA A 173 11.32 -0.11 -4.74
N ASN A 174 10.09 -0.09 -4.22
CA ASN A 174 8.97 -0.81 -4.84
C ASN A 174 8.48 -0.17 -6.14
N VAL A 175 8.62 1.15 -6.30
CA VAL A 175 8.40 1.81 -7.60
C VAL A 175 9.47 1.36 -8.61
N GLN A 176 10.73 1.27 -8.19
CA GLN A 176 11.82 0.76 -9.03
C GLN A 176 11.60 -0.70 -9.44
N CYS A 177 10.93 -1.53 -8.62
CA CYS A 177 10.53 -2.87 -9.04
C CYS A 177 9.64 -2.83 -10.31
N LEU A 178 8.80 -1.81 -10.51
CA LEU A 178 7.98 -1.70 -11.73
C LEU A 178 8.85 -1.56 -13.01
N LEU A 179 10.03 -0.97 -12.86
CA LEU A 179 11.02 -0.80 -13.92
C LEU A 179 11.86 -2.06 -14.12
N GLU A 180 12.40 -2.58 -13.03
CA GLU A 180 13.42 -3.62 -13.00
C GLU A 180 13.00 -4.76 -12.06
N THR A 181 12.84 -5.96 -12.62
CA THR A 181 12.37 -7.14 -11.86
C THR A 181 13.41 -7.70 -10.90
N GLU A 182 14.65 -7.20 -10.89
CA GLU A 182 15.71 -7.65 -9.98
C GLU A 182 15.83 -6.76 -8.72
N THR A 183 15.17 -5.60 -8.72
CA THR A 183 15.22 -4.69 -7.58
C THR A 183 14.53 -5.31 -6.37
N LYS A 184 15.22 -5.27 -5.22
CA LYS A 184 14.68 -5.77 -3.96
C LYS A 184 13.77 -4.73 -3.31
N GLY A 185 12.49 -5.05 -3.25
CA GLY A 185 11.47 -4.23 -2.61
C GLY A 185 11.24 -4.54 -1.13
N PHE A 186 10.20 -3.90 -0.60
CA PHE A 186 9.81 -4.00 0.81
C PHE A 186 8.33 -4.33 1.01
N GLY A 187 8.07 -5.34 1.83
CA GLY A 187 6.76 -5.59 2.40
C GLY A 187 6.57 -4.86 3.73
N LEU A 188 5.32 -4.51 4.05
CA LEU A 188 4.95 -3.93 5.33
C LEU A 188 3.44 -4.04 5.60
N LEU A 189 3.05 -4.55 6.77
CA LEU A 189 1.65 -4.72 7.18
C LEU A 189 1.22 -3.83 8.35
N TRP A 190 2.09 -2.91 8.76
CA TRP A 190 2.08 -2.22 10.04
C TRP A 190 0.75 -1.59 10.52
N SER A 191 -0.13 -1.17 9.62
CA SER A 191 -1.43 -0.58 9.95
C SER A 191 -2.62 -1.47 9.63
N ALA A 192 -2.45 -2.63 9.01
CA ALA A 192 -3.53 -3.48 8.54
C ALA A 192 -4.30 -4.15 9.70
N THR A 193 -5.62 -4.29 9.57
CA THR A 193 -6.43 -5.08 10.50
C THR A 193 -6.73 -6.48 10.01
N THR A 194 -6.71 -6.67 8.69
CA THR A 194 -6.89 -7.95 8.01
C THR A 194 -5.56 -8.62 7.85
N MET A 195 -5.44 -9.85 8.35
CA MET A 195 -4.23 -10.66 8.25
C MET A 195 -4.34 -11.70 7.13
N PHE A 196 -3.21 -12.30 6.77
CA PHE A 196 -3.14 -13.29 5.70
C PHE A 196 -3.99 -14.55 5.96
N SER A 197 -4.19 -14.97 7.21
CA SER A 197 -5.07 -16.10 7.52
C SER A 197 -6.55 -15.83 7.20
N GLU A 198 -6.93 -14.56 7.06
CA GLU A 198 -8.32 -14.13 6.83
C GLU A 198 -8.67 -14.08 5.34
N PHE A 199 -7.72 -14.39 4.46
CA PHE A 199 -7.97 -14.43 3.03
C PHE A 199 -8.89 -15.59 2.67
N VAL A 200 -9.80 -15.36 1.73
CA VAL A 200 -10.84 -16.35 1.38
C VAL A 200 -10.30 -17.55 0.62
N PHE A 201 -9.16 -17.41 -0.06
CA PHE A 201 -8.62 -18.42 -0.97
C PHE A 201 -7.88 -19.53 -0.21
N GLU A 202 -8.16 -20.79 -0.52
CA GLU A 202 -7.45 -21.92 0.12
C GLU A 202 -5.95 -21.94 -0.21
N ASN A 203 -5.57 -21.44 -1.39
CA ASN A 203 -4.18 -21.27 -1.81
C ASN A 203 -3.66 -19.83 -1.60
N SER A 204 -4.06 -19.17 -0.51
CA SER A 204 -3.67 -17.77 -0.23
C SER A 204 -2.16 -17.56 -0.20
N SER A 205 -1.39 -18.53 0.30
CA SER A 205 0.08 -18.48 0.30
C SER A 205 0.66 -18.32 -1.10
N GLU A 206 0.24 -19.16 -2.06
CA GLU A 206 0.66 -19.10 -3.47
C GLU A 206 0.31 -17.74 -4.10
N ILE A 207 -0.90 -17.23 -3.85
CA ILE A 207 -1.35 -15.92 -4.36
C ILE A 207 -0.47 -14.80 -3.81
N ILE A 208 -0.21 -14.81 -2.50
CA ILE A 208 0.64 -13.78 -1.86
C ILE A 208 2.06 -13.87 -2.41
N GLU A 209 2.62 -15.07 -2.53
CA GLU A 209 3.97 -15.29 -3.06
C GLU A 209 4.09 -14.80 -4.50
N GLU A 210 3.17 -15.16 -5.39
CA GLU A 210 3.19 -14.75 -6.79
C GLU A 210 3.12 -13.22 -6.94
N ILE A 211 2.22 -12.55 -6.20
CA ILE A 211 2.16 -11.07 -6.21
C ILE A 211 3.45 -10.48 -5.61
N SER A 212 3.97 -11.07 -4.53
CA SER A 212 5.14 -10.59 -3.80
C SER A 212 6.45 -10.76 -4.59
N ASN A 213 6.52 -11.77 -5.46
CA ASN A 213 7.67 -12.02 -6.33
C ASN A 213 7.90 -10.86 -7.31
N ARG A 214 6.84 -10.15 -7.75
CA ARG A 214 6.98 -8.96 -8.60
C ARG A 214 7.87 -7.87 -7.97
N PHE A 215 7.90 -7.84 -6.64
CA PHE A 215 8.60 -6.84 -5.81
C PHE A 215 9.78 -7.44 -5.04
N ASN A 216 10.11 -8.73 -5.23
CA ASN A 216 11.22 -9.43 -4.56
C ASN A 216 11.30 -9.22 -3.03
N ILE A 217 10.15 -9.21 -2.36
CA ILE A 217 10.12 -8.80 -0.94
C ILE A 217 10.48 -9.92 0.04
N ARG A 218 10.50 -11.19 -0.40
CA ARG A 218 10.90 -12.35 0.42
C ARG A 218 12.38 -12.24 0.79
N ASP A 219 12.73 -12.39 2.06
CA ASP A 219 14.15 -12.60 2.46
C ASP A 219 14.45 -14.05 2.77
N GLU A 220 15.68 -14.27 3.25
CA GLU A 220 16.19 -15.56 3.75
C GLU A 220 15.33 -16.16 4.87
N ASN A 221 14.59 -15.35 5.63
CA ASN A 221 13.70 -15.77 6.72
C ASN A 221 12.21 -15.71 6.32
N GLY A 222 11.91 -15.38 5.06
CA GLY A 222 10.56 -15.30 4.52
C GLY A 222 9.94 -13.88 4.55
N TYR A 223 8.73 -13.80 5.09
CA TYR A 223 7.86 -12.63 5.13
C TYR A 223 7.60 -12.10 6.55
N GLY A 224 8.06 -12.81 7.59
CA GLY A 224 7.86 -12.44 8.99
C GLY A 224 8.36 -11.04 9.37
N TYR A 225 9.33 -10.49 8.64
CA TYR A 225 9.83 -9.12 8.86
C TYR A 225 8.77 -8.03 8.63
N MET A 226 7.69 -8.30 7.88
CA MET A 226 6.65 -7.31 7.57
C MET A 226 5.92 -6.76 8.81
N TYR A 227 6.03 -7.45 9.95
CA TYR A 227 5.32 -7.12 11.18
C TYR A 227 6.19 -6.44 12.25
N GLY A 228 7.51 -6.65 12.22
CA GLY A 228 8.42 -6.22 13.28
C GLY A 228 8.91 -4.79 13.11
N PRO A 229 9.24 -4.06 14.18
CA PRO A 229 9.80 -2.72 14.07
C PRO A 229 11.25 -2.78 13.59
N ASN A 230 11.73 -1.67 13.03
CA ASN A 230 13.13 -1.45 12.69
C ASN A 230 13.78 -2.57 11.84
N THR A 231 13.03 -3.08 10.87
CA THR A 231 13.48 -4.19 10.04
C THR A 231 14.19 -3.67 8.80
N ARG A 232 15.35 -4.28 8.47
CA ARG A 232 16.15 -3.96 7.26
C ARG A 232 16.56 -2.47 7.19
N ASP A 233 17.11 -1.93 8.28
CA ASP A 233 17.55 -0.53 8.40
C ASP A 233 16.44 0.52 8.14
N ARG A 234 15.18 0.10 8.26
CA ARG A 234 14.01 1.00 8.24
C ARG A 234 13.68 1.45 9.66
N HIS A 235 12.95 2.54 9.78
CA HIS A 235 12.30 3.05 10.99
C HIS A 235 10.81 2.70 11.00
N ASN A 236 10.47 1.48 10.56
CA ASN A 236 9.09 1.06 10.44
C ASN A 236 8.49 0.71 11.82
N PRO A 237 7.21 1.02 12.08
CA PRO A 237 6.57 0.70 13.35
C PRO A 237 6.28 -0.80 13.49
N GLU A 238 6.22 -1.29 14.74
CA GLU A 238 5.77 -2.64 15.05
C GLU A 238 4.26 -2.75 14.84
N HIS A 239 3.84 -3.79 14.12
CA HIS A 239 2.43 -4.07 13.94
C HIS A 239 1.77 -4.41 15.31
N PRO A 240 0.64 -3.75 15.68
CA PRO A 240 -0.06 -4.03 16.93
C PRO A 240 -0.45 -5.49 17.20
N ILE A 241 -0.49 -6.35 16.18
CA ILE A 241 -0.83 -7.76 16.33
C ILE A 241 0.25 -8.52 17.11
N LEU A 242 1.54 -8.15 16.98
CA LEU A 242 2.63 -8.82 17.70
C LEU A 242 2.45 -8.68 19.20
N LYS A 243 2.15 -7.48 19.69
CA LYS A 243 1.79 -7.25 21.10
C LYS A 243 0.58 -8.07 21.55
N ARG A 244 -0.41 -8.29 20.68
CA ARG A 244 -1.58 -9.13 21.02
C ARG A 244 -1.21 -10.60 21.12
N ILE A 245 -0.32 -11.09 20.25
CA ILE A 245 0.20 -12.46 20.28
C ILE A 245 1.03 -12.68 21.56
N ARG A 246 2.00 -11.80 21.85
CA ARG A 246 2.83 -11.89 23.07
C ARG A 246 2.00 -11.94 24.36
N ASN A 247 0.86 -11.25 24.38
CA ASN A 247 -0.05 -11.22 25.53
C ASN A 247 -1.12 -12.33 25.52
N GLY A 248 -1.03 -13.31 24.60
CA GLY A 248 -2.02 -14.40 24.48
C GLY A 248 -3.43 -13.95 24.08
N LYS A 249 -3.60 -12.72 23.58
CA LYS A 249 -4.91 -12.16 23.17
C LYS A 249 -5.32 -12.56 21.75
N THR A 250 -4.40 -13.14 20.98
CA THR A 250 -4.66 -13.65 19.63
C THR A 250 -3.60 -14.68 19.26
N SER A 251 -3.95 -15.57 18.33
CA SER A 251 -3.10 -16.65 17.85
C SER A 251 -2.07 -16.15 16.83
N LYS A 252 -0.86 -16.71 16.84
CA LYS A 252 0.16 -16.46 15.80
C LYS A 252 -0.25 -17.02 14.43
N GLU A 253 -1.13 -18.02 14.45
CA GLU A 253 -1.83 -18.64 13.31
C GLU A 253 -2.54 -17.62 12.42
N ARG A 254 -2.88 -16.44 12.98
CA ARG A 254 -3.46 -15.35 12.18
C ARG A 254 -2.52 -14.77 11.13
N LEU A 255 -1.21 -14.87 11.36
CA LEU A 255 -0.20 -14.35 10.44
C LEU A 255 0.06 -15.28 9.25
N ILE A 256 -0.39 -16.54 9.35
CA ILE A 256 -0.06 -17.59 8.40
C ILE A 256 -1.19 -17.70 7.37
N PRO A 257 -0.92 -17.51 6.07
CA PRO A 257 -1.91 -17.72 5.03
C PRO A 257 -2.31 -19.18 4.90
N LYS A 258 -3.51 -19.40 4.39
CA LYS A 258 -3.96 -20.74 3.99
C LYS A 258 -3.04 -21.33 2.90
N GLY A 259 -2.83 -22.64 2.97
CA GLY A 259 -1.98 -23.38 2.04
C GLY A 259 -0.47 -23.28 2.31
N ALA A 260 -0.04 -22.52 3.33
CA ALA A 260 1.38 -22.36 3.64
C ALA A 260 2.03 -23.71 4.01
N GLN A 261 3.11 -24.07 3.31
CA GLN A 261 3.89 -25.28 3.58
C GLN A 261 4.88 -25.09 4.73
N SER A 262 5.46 -23.89 4.83
CA SER A 262 6.44 -23.52 5.85
C SER A 262 5.88 -22.40 6.72
N ILE A 263 5.42 -22.74 7.92
CA ILE A 263 4.81 -21.78 8.86
C ILE A 263 5.80 -20.69 9.27
N ASN A 264 7.07 -21.06 9.50
CA ASN A 264 8.08 -20.15 10.05
C ASN A 264 8.43 -19.00 9.10
N GLU A 265 8.25 -19.18 7.79
CA GLU A 265 8.45 -18.11 6.80
C GLU A 265 7.47 -16.95 6.99
N TRP A 266 6.30 -17.19 7.56
CA TRP A 266 5.27 -16.16 7.75
C TRP A 266 5.33 -15.49 9.12
N LEU A 267 6.14 -16.04 10.03
CA LEU A 267 6.24 -15.60 11.40
C LEU A 267 7.50 -14.75 11.61
N PRO A 268 7.41 -13.66 12.39
CA PRO A 268 8.59 -13.03 12.96
C PRO A 268 9.46 -14.07 13.70
N THR A 269 10.78 -13.89 13.66
CA THR A 269 11.76 -14.83 14.25
C THR A 269 11.52 -15.09 15.75
N GLU A 270 10.96 -14.13 16.48
CA GLU A 270 10.58 -14.30 17.89
C GLU A 270 9.46 -15.32 18.14
N PHE A 271 8.73 -15.75 17.09
CA PHE A 271 7.60 -16.69 17.18
C PHE A 271 7.86 -18.02 16.45
N HIS A 272 9.11 -18.26 16.01
CA HIS A 272 9.54 -19.54 15.46
C HIS A 272 9.40 -20.67 16.48
#